data_AF-A0A836BLR5-F1
#
_entry.id   AF-A0A836BLR5-F1
#
_cell.length_a   1.000
_cell.length_b   1.000
_cell.length_c   1.000
_cell.angle_alpha   90.00
_cell.angle_beta   90.00
_cell.angle_gamma   90.00
#
_symmetry.space_group_name_H-M   'P 1'
#
loop_
_entity.id
_entity.type
_entity.pdbx_description
1 polymer ?
#
loop_
_entity_poly.entity_id
_entity_poly.type
_entity_poly.pdbx_seq_one_letter_code
_entity_poly.pdbx_strand_id
1 'polypeptide(L)'
;MISEYGVYLVQTTNFQENSIHIKIFDPFGSQIVSKTAESESFEDGFEISSGGEYRIAIENTGDEETVFFLAIGHLPDTSKLSIGIIGFYILIVGMIGIAGLVILAIKNRRKNRLS
;
A
#
# COMPACT_ATOMS: atom_id res chain seq x y z
N MET A 1 15.92 -8.98 -5.59
CA MET A 1 15.10 -9.01 -4.36
C MET A 1 13.69 -9.33 -4.79
N ILE A 2 13.09 -10.34 -4.18
CA ILE A 2 11.67 -10.66 -4.36
C ILE A 2 10.96 -9.79 -3.33
N SER A 3 9.89 -9.09 -3.73
CA SER A 3 9.03 -8.40 -2.77
C SER A 3 8.58 -9.39 -1.71
N GLU A 4 8.69 -9.05 -0.43
CA GLU A 4 8.20 -9.91 0.65
C GLU A 4 6.66 -9.99 0.66
N TYR A 5 5.97 -9.07 -0.03
CA TYR A 5 4.52 -8.99 -0.04
C TYR A 5 3.92 -8.85 -1.44
N GLY A 6 2.89 -9.65 -1.69
CA GLY A 6 1.96 -9.55 -2.81
C GLY A 6 0.69 -8.83 -2.40
N VAL A 7 0.02 -8.23 -3.37
CA VAL A 7 -1.31 -7.61 -3.20
C VAL A 7 -2.20 -8.11 -4.33
N TYR A 8 -3.47 -8.34 -4.00
CA TYR A 8 -4.50 -8.64 -4.98
C TYR A 8 -5.70 -7.74 -4.79
N LEU A 9 -6.34 -7.41 -5.91
CA LEU A 9 -7.58 -6.64 -5.98
C LEU A 9 -8.58 -7.42 -6.81
N VAL A 10 -9.76 -7.66 -6.24
CA VAL A 10 -10.89 -8.28 -6.91
C VAL A 10 -12.04 -7.29 -6.90
N GLN A 11 -12.48 -6.91 -8.08
CA GLN A 11 -13.69 -6.11 -8.28
C GLN A 11 -14.70 -6.94 -9.06
N THR A 12 -15.97 -6.85 -8.68
CA THR A 12 -17.03 -7.65 -9.28
C THR A 12 -18.20 -6.78 -9.70
N THR A 13 -19.00 -7.20 -10.68
CA THR A 13 -20.35 -6.66 -10.87
C THR A 13 -21.35 -7.48 -10.05
N ASN A 14 -22.50 -6.94 -9.68
CA ASN A 14 -23.59 -7.72 -9.06
C ASN A 14 -23.12 -8.51 -7.82
N PHE A 15 -22.54 -7.81 -6.86
CA PHE A 15 -22.04 -8.42 -5.63
C PHE A 15 -23.19 -9.00 -4.79
N GLN A 16 -23.08 -10.29 -4.46
CA GLN A 16 -23.93 -10.95 -3.47
C GLN A 16 -23.08 -11.31 -2.25
N GLU A 17 -23.56 -10.94 -1.08
CA GLU A 17 -22.84 -11.17 0.18
C GLU A 17 -22.59 -12.67 0.42
N ASN A 18 -21.38 -13.00 0.88
CA ASN A 18 -20.96 -14.36 1.20
C ASN A 18 -21.00 -15.38 0.03
N SER A 19 -21.04 -14.91 -1.21
CA SER A 19 -21.08 -15.76 -2.42
C SER A 19 -19.74 -15.90 -3.14
N ILE A 20 -18.82 -14.96 -2.93
CA ILE A 20 -17.55 -14.89 -3.65
C ILE A 20 -16.42 -15.32 -2.72
N HIS A 21 -15.75 -16.42 -3.05
CA HIS A 21 -14.60 -16.94 -2.33
C HIS A 21 -13.32 -16.76 -3.15
N ILE A 22 -12.28 -16.25 -2.50
CA ILE A 22 -10.99 -15.93 -3.09
C ILE A 22 -9.94 -16.81 -2.44
N LYS A 23 -9.17 -17.52 -3.26
CA LYS A 23 -8.08 -18.39 -2.84
C LYS A 23 -6.80 -18.02 -3.57
N ILE A 24 -5.67 -18.02 -2.86
CA ILE A 24 -4.35 -17.84 -3.47
C ILE A 24 -3.50 -19.08 -3.21
N PHE A 25 -2.81 -19.52 -4.25
CA PHE A 25 -1.90 -20.65 -4.24
C PHE A 25 -0.48 -20.18 -4.49
N ASP A 26 0.45 -20.73 -3.72
CA ASP A 26 1.88 -20.55 -3.91
C ASP A 26 2.42 -21.35 -5.12
N PRO A 27 3.69 -21.18 -5.50
CA PRO A 27 4.30 -21.89 -6.61
C PRO A 27 4.36 -23.42 -6.46
N PHE A 28 4.15 -23.94 -5.24
CA PHE A 28 4.10 -25.36 -4.94
C PHE A 28 2.66 -25.91 -4.93
N GLY A 29 1.67 -25.05 -5.19
CA GLY A 29 0.25 -25.39 -5.19
C GLY A 29 -0.38 -25.41 -3.80
N SER A 30 0.32 -24.95 -2.76
CA SER A 30 -0.24 -24.81 -1.42
C SER A 30 -1.15 -23.59 -1.35
N GLN A 31 -2.32 -23.74 -0.74
CA GLN A 31 -3.21 -22.60 -0.51
C GLN A 31 -2.67 -21.76 0.65
N ILE A 32 -2.37 -20.49 0.37
CA ILE A 32 -1.81 -19.53 1.34
C ILE A 32 -2.82 -18.46 1.77
N VAL A 33 -3.88 -18.24 0.97
CA VAL A 33 -5.01 -17.36 1.31
C VAL A 33 -6.32 -18.06 1.02
N SER A 34 -7.31 -17.87 1.89
CA SER A 34 -8.71 -18.24 1.68
C SER A 34 -9.59 -17.24 2.39
N LYS A 35 -10.29 -16.40 1.61
CA LYS A 35 -11.18 -15.36 2.13
C LYS A 35 -12.49 -15.32 1.36
N THR A 36 -13.50 -14.77 1.99
CA THR A 36 -14.77 -14.43 1.35
C THR A 36 -14.79 -12.92 1.10
N ALA A 37 -15.22 -12.49 -0.07
CA ALA A 37 -15.33 -11.07 -0.37
C ALA A 37 -16.43 -10.42 0.48
N GLU A 38 -16.10 -9.34 1.16
CA GLU A 38 -17.00 -8.59 2.04
C GLU A 38 -17.76 -7.47 1.29
N SER A 39 -17.30 -7.13 0.10
CA SER A 39 -17.88 -6.07 -0.73
C SER A 39 -17.56 -6.27 -2.21
N GLU A 40 -18.15 -5.42 -3.06
CA GLU A 40 -17.95 -5.40 -4.51
C GLU A 40 -16.50 -5.17 -4.94
N SER A 41 -15.70 -4.52 -4.09
CA SER A 41 -14.29 -4.23 -4.33
C SER A 41 -13.48 -4.63 -3.11
N PHE A 42 -12.66 -5.66 -3.26
CA PHE A 42 -11.88 -6.27 -2.19
C PHE A 42 -10.38 -6.19 -2.54
N GLU A 43 -9.58 -5.66 -1.60
CA GLU A 43 -8.13 -5.59 -1.71
C GLU A 43 -7.50 -6.21 -0.46
N ASP A 44 -6.47 -7.05 -0.65
CA ASP A 44 -5.71 -7.60 0.47
C ASP A 44 -4.31 -8.04 0.06
N GLY A 45 -3.47 -8.28 1.07
CA GLY A 45 -2.08 -8.70 0.92
C GLY A 45 -1.84 -10.17 1.24
N PHE A 46 -0.73 -10.71 0.72
CA PHE A 46 -0.20 -12.03 1.08
C PHE A 46 1.32 -12.01 1.11
N GLU A 47 1.91 -12.92 1.88
CA GLU A 47 3.37 -13.05 1.98
C GLU A 47 3.92 -13.86 0.79
N ILE A 48 5.00 -13.38 0.19
CA ILE A 48 5.72 -14.07 -0.87
C ILE A 48 6.93 -14.78 -0.25
N SER A 49 6.73 -16.04 0.11
CA SER A 49 7.75 -16.88 0.75
C SER A 49 8.74 -17.52 -0.23
N SER A 50 8.41 -17.61 -1.52
CA SER A 50 9.21 -18.29 -2.52
C SER A 50 9.09 -17.64 -3.90
N GLY A 51 10.13 -17.78 -4.73
CA GLY A 51 10.07 -17.34 -6.11
C GLY A 51 9.29 -18.33 -6.98
N GLY A 52 8.38 -17.83 -7.81
CA GLY A 52 7.64 -18.64 -8.77
C GLY A 52 6.31 -18.02 -9.16
N GLU A 53 5.46 -18.82 -9.80
CA GLU A 53 4.13 -18.40 -10.23
C GLU A 53 3.13 -18.58 -9.09
N TYR A 54 2.50 -17.48 -8.68
CA TYR A 54 1.38 -17.48 -7.76
C TYR A 54 0.08 -17.46 -8.55
N ARG A 55 -0.93 -18.21 -8.08
CA ARG A 55 -2.23 -18.34 -8.76
C ARG A 55 -3.34 -17.87 -7.84
N ILE A 56 -4.29 -17.14 -8.39
CA ILE A 56 -5.52 -16.75 -7.71
C ILE A 56 -6.70 -17.48 -8.34
N ALA A 57 -7.59 -18.00 -7.49
CA ALA A 57 -8.83 -18.63 -7.89
C ALA A 57 -10.00 -17.90 -7.22
N ILE A 58 -11.04 -17.64 -8.02
CA ILE A 58 -12.28 -17.03 -7.56
C ILE A 58 -13.39 -18.05 -7.80
N GLU A 59 -14.20 -18.27 -6.77
CA GLU A 59 -15.34 -19.15 -6.80
C GLU A 59 -16.58 -18.31 -6.47
N ASN A 60 -17.57 -18.32 -7.36
CA ASN A 60 -18.86 -17.67 -7.14
C ASN A 60 -19.92 -18.74 -6.93
N THR A 61 -20.55 -18.74 -5.75
CA THR A 61 -21.68 -19.62 -5.42
C THR A 61 -23.03 -18.89 -5.50
N GLY A 62 -23.03 -17.65 -5.97
CA GLY A 62 -24.22 -16.85 -6.19
C GLY A 62 -24.95 -17.22 -7.49
N ASP A 63 -26.19 -16.77 -7.58
CA ASP A 63 -27.11 -17.14 -8.67
C ASP A 63 -27.06 -16.16 -9.87
N GLU A 64 -26.36 -15.03 -9.72
CA GLU A 64 -26.26 -14.00 -10.75
C GLU A 64 -25.03 -14.17 -11.65
N GLU A 65 -25.17 -13.78 -12.91
CA GLU A 65 -24.01 -13.70 -13.81
C GLU A 65 -23.13 -12.52 -13.38
N THR A 66 -21.89 -12.85 -13.03
CA THR A 66 -20.96 -11.96 -12.36
C THR A 66 -19.67 -11.83 -13.16
N VAL A 67 -19.30 -10.59 -13.50
CA VAL A 67 -18.03 -10.28 -14.17
C VAL A 67 -16.99 -9.89 -13.13
N PHE A 68 -15.81 -10.49 -13.21
CA PHE A 68 -14.69 -10.21 -12.32
C PHE A 68 -13.58 -9.43 -13.03
N PHE A 69 -13.14 -8.35 -12.40
CA PHE A 69 -11.91 -7.64 -12.69
C PHE A 69 -10.89 -7.97 -11.61
N LEU A 70 -9.75 -8.51 -12.04
CA LEU A 70 -8.73 -9.02 -11.13
C LEU A 70 -7.39 -8.36 -11.44
N ALA A 71 -6.71 -7.93 -10.39
CA ALA A 71 -5.30 -7.58 -10.43
C ALA A 71 -4.55 -8.33 -9.34
N ILE A 72 -3.38 -8.87 -9.67
CA ILE A 72 -2.43 -9.44 -8.71
C ILE A 72 -1.05 -8.90 -9.03
N GLY A 73 -0.33 -8.47 -8.00
CA GLY A 73 0.99 -7.88 -8.16
C GLY A 73 1.81 -7.98 -6.89
N HIS A 74 3.04 -7.50 -6.98
CA HIS A 74 3.92 -7.42 -5.83
C HIS A 74 4.04 -5.96 -5.39
N LEU A 75 4.12 -5.73 -4.08
CA LEU A 75 4.52 -4.43 -3.57
C LEU A 75 5.98 -4.15 -4.00
N PRO A 76 6.36 -2.90 -4.27
CA PRO A 76 7.77 -2.58 -4.43
C PRO A 76 8.47 -2.74 -3.07
N ASP A 77 9.70 -3.27 -3.09
CA ASP A 77 10.52 -3.41 -1.89
C ASP A 77 10.50 -2.12 -1.06
N THR A 78 10.26 -2.26 0.25
CA THR A 78 10.17 -1.17 1.23
C THR A 78 11.44 -0.29 1.26
N SER A 79 12.57 -0.80 0.75
CA SER A 79 13.79 -0.02 0.51
C SER A 79 13.59 1.18 -0.44
N LYS A 80 12.59 1.13 -1.33
CA LYS A 80 12.24 2.24 -2.23
C LYS A 80 11.38 3.31 -1.55
N LEU A 81 10.66 2.98 -0.47
CA LEU A 81 9.92 3.95 0.34
C LEU A 81 10.86 4.90 1.12
N SER A 82 12.12 4.50 1.33
CA SER A 82 13.11 5.29 2.06
C SER A 82 13.49 6.61 1.38
N ILE A 83 13.35 6.72 0.04
CA ILE A 83 13.70 7.94 -0.70
C ILE A 83 12.78 9.11 -0.32
N GLY A 84 11.48 8.85 -0.18
CA GLY A 84 10.51 9.89 0.22
C GLY A 84 10.77 10.43 1.63
N ILE A 85 11.21 9.56 2.54
CA ILE A 85 11.52 9.90 3.93
C ILE A 85 12.73 10.83 4.00
N ILE A 86 13.79 10.57 3.21
CA ILE A 86 14.98 11.43 3.18
C ILE A 86 14.64 12.84 2.71
N GLY A 87 13.84 12.97 1.64
CA GLY A 87 13.38 14.26 1.14
C GLY A 87 12.58 15.04 2.19
N PHE A 88 11.73 14.35 2.95
CA PHE A 88 10.96 14.95 4.04
C PHE A 88 11.86 15.48 5.17
N TYR A 89 12.92 14.76 5.55
CA TYR A 89 13.88 15.25 6.55
C TYR A 89 14.61 16.51 6.08
N ILE A 90 15.04 16.56 4.82
CA ILE A 90 15.69 17.76 4.25
C ILE A 90 14.75 18.97 4.31
N LEU A 91 13.45 18.76 4.02
CA LEU A 91 12.43 19.80 4.11
C LEU A 91 12.30 20.34 5.55
N ILE A 92 12.19 19.45 6.55
CA ILE A 92 12.09 19.84 7.96
C ILE A 92 13.29 20.69 8.39
N VAL A 93 14.51 20.25 8.03
CA VAL A 93 15.75 20.98 8.35
C VAL A 93 15.73 22.37 7.70
N GLY A 94 15.29 22.46 6.44
CA GLY A 94 15.11 23.73 5.74
C GLY A 94 14.12 24.67 6.45
N MET A 95 12.97 24.15 6.87
CA MET A 95 11.96 24.93 7.59
C MET A 95 12.46 25.46 8.93
N ILE A 96 13.18 24.64 9.70
CA ILE A 96 13.80 25.06 10.97
C ILE A 96 14.83 26.17 10.73
N GLY A 97 15.64 26.05 9.67
CA GLY A 97 16.61 27.07 9.29
C GLY A 97 15.95 28.43 8.99
N ILE A 98 14.88 28.43 8.20
CA ILE A 98 14.13 29.65 7.88
C ILE A 98 13.51 30.26 9.13
N ALA A 99 12.88 29.45 9.99
CA ALA A 99 12.31 29.93 11.25
C ALA A 99 13.38 30.57 12.16
N GLY A 100 14.56 29.96 12.24
CA GLY A 100 15.70 30.51 12.98
C GLY A 100 16.17 31.87 12.46
N LEU A 101 16.27 32.03 11.14
CA LEU A 101 16.62 33.31 10.50
C LEU A 101 15.59 34.41 10.80
N VAL A 102 14.29 34.08 10.77
CA VAL A 102 13.22 35.03 11.12
C VAL A 102 13.35 35.48 12.57
N ILE A 103 13.57 34.55 13.50
CA ILE A 103 13.75 34.86 14.93
C ILE A 103 14.98 35.76 15.15
N LEU A 104 16.11 35.43 14.52
CA LEU A 104 17.33 36.23 14.62
C LEU A 104 17.16 37.64 14.03
N ALA A 105 16.49 37.76 12.89
CA ALA A 105 16.19 39.05 12.26
C ALA A 105 15.33 39.94 13.18
N ILE A 106 14.31 39.37 13.82
CA ILE A 106 13.48 40.10 14.79
C ILE A 106 14.30 40.50 16.02
N LYS A 107 15.12 39.60 16.56
CA LYS A 107 15.98 39.86 17.73
C LYS A 107 16.99 40.97 17.47
N ASN A 108 17.66 40.95 16.32
CA ASN A 108 18.62 42.00 15.93
C ASN A 108 17.95 43.36 15.72
N ARG A 109 16.75 43.39 15.11
CA ARG A 109 15.98 44.64 14.98
C ARG A 109 15.57 45.24 16.33
N ARG A 110 15.24 44.42 17.32
CA ARG A 110 14.94 44.89 18.69
C ARG A 110 16.20 45.40 19.40
N LYS A 111 17.32 44.69 19.27
CA LYS A 111 18.61 45.10 19.88
C LYS A 111 19.13 46.42 19.32
N ASN A 112 19.01 46.65 18.01
CA ASN A 112 19.42 47.91 17.37
C ASN A 112 18.48 49.10 17.65
N ARG A 113 17.28 48.89 18.23
CA ARG A 113 16.39 49.97 18.66
C ARG A 113 16.57 50.38 20.13
N LEU A 114 17.34 49.61 20.90
CA LEU A 114 17.59 49.81 22.33
C LEU A 114 19.03 50.28 22.62
N SER A 115 19.83 50.52 21.58
CA SER A 115 21.17 51.10 21.61
C SER A 115 21.18 52.41 20.82
#